data_AF-A0A954SZ36-F1
#
_entry.id   AF-A0A954SZ36-F1
#
_cell.length_a   1.000
_cell.length_b   1.000
_cell.length_c   1.000
_cell.angle_alpha   90.00
_cell.angle_beta   90.00
_cell.angle_gamma   90.00
#
_symmetry.space_group_name_H-M   'P 1'
#
loop_
_entity.id
_entity.type
_entity.pdbx_description
1 polymer ?
#
loop_
_entity_poly.entity_id
_entity_poly.type
_entity_poly.pdbx_seq_one_letter_code
_entity_poly.pdbx_strand_id
1 'polypeptide(L)'
;MGYEEFRDFQSWFAPALLHLLIVLGVCAVLGTVVSALISVVRYGPGEAFYKVWGGFFRAIPDMVVSPRRVGAIARLAIQETLRRRVMLVAFAMFALALLFGGWFLDPNSDHPERTYLGFVLAGTQFLVLFLGLLISTFSLPQDIQNKTIYTVVTKPIKASEIVLGRIVGFLAVGTVLLAAMGTISLLFVLTGLSHSHDVSFSKIVRVEPNSTDTDSGRRASDNAYYELLSERNNTQTGHRHRIEAQLTEIRRGESGPGLTGADFV
;
A
#
# COMPACT_ATOMS: atom_id res chain seq x y z
N MET A 1 -5.30 -17.70 10.24
CA MET A 1 -4.96 -16.69 11.27
C MET A 1 -6.24 -15.93 11.55
N GLY A 2 -6.74 -16.01 12.79
CA GLY A 2 -8.01 -15.38 13.16
C GLY A 2 -7.88 -13.87 13.20
N TYR A 3 -9.01 -13.17 12.99
CA TYR A 3 -9.13 -11.71 13.09
C TYR A 3 -8.86 -11.16 14.51
N GLU A 4 -8.64 -12.03 15.49
CA GLU A 4 -8.33 -11.68 16.88
C GLU A 4 -6.85 -11.28 17.09
N GLU A 5 -5.98 -11.44 16.07
CA GLU A 5 -4.56 -11.08 16.15
C GLU A 5 -4.24 -9.75 15.43
N PHE A 6 -5.24 -8.88 15.21
CA PHE A 6 -4.92 -7.50 14.86
C PHE A 6 -4.40 -6.80 16.12
N ARG A 7 -3.07 -6.74 16.26
CA ARG A 7 -2.41 -5.92 17.26
C ARG A 7 -3.05 -4.54 17.30
N ASP A 8 -3.66 -4.23 18.44
CA ASP A 8 -4.35 -2.97 18.67
C ASP A 8 -3.44 -1.79 18.30
N PHE A 9 -3.97 -0.72 17.71
CA PHE A 9 -3.17 0.37 17.13
C PHE A 9 -2.11 0.91 18.11
N GLN A 10 -2.54 1.03 19.38
CA GLN A 10 -1.71 1.55 20.45
C GLN A 10 -0.52 0.64 20.79
N SER A 11 -0.66 -0.68 20.61
CA SER A 11 0.36 -1.68 20.95
C SER A 11 1.60 -1.59 20.07
N TRP A 12 1.47 -1.14 18.83
CA TRP A 12 2.59 -0.96 17.91
C TRP A 12 3.01 0.51 17.76
N PHE A 13 2.10 1.46 17.97
CA PHE A 13 2.40 2.88 17.83
C PHE A 13 3.43 3.38 18.86
N ALA A 14 3.23 3.03 20.14
CA ALA A 14 4.13 3.43 21.22
C ALA A 14 5.59 2.95 21.00
N PRO A 15 5.85 1.65 20.74
CA PRO A 15 7.20 1.18 20.47
C PRO A 15 7.77 1.79 19.19
N ALA A 16 6.98 1.97 18.13
CA ALA A 16 7.46 2.60 16.89
C ALA A 16 7.93 4.05 17.12
N LEU A 17 7.18 4.82 17.92
CA LEU A 17 7.55 6.19 18.29
C LEU A 17 8.87 6.23 19.08
N LEU A 18 9.08 5.29 19.99
CA LEU A 18 10.36 5.16 20.72
C LEU A 18 11.52 4.84 19.79
N HIS A 19 11.35 3.92 18.84
CA HIS A 19 12.39 3.59 17.87
C HIS A 19 12.72 4.81 17.00
N LEU A 20 11.72 5.60 16.60
CA LEU A 20 11.93 6.85 15.86
C LEU A 20 12.74 7.87 16.67
N LEU A 21 12.43 8.03 17.97
CA LEU A 21 13.20 8.92 18.85
C LEU A 21 14.64 8.44 19.04
N ILE A 22 14.86 7.13 19.18
CA ILE A 22 16.20 6.55 19.26
C ILE A 22 16.99 6.83 17.99
N VAL A 23 16.39 6.60 16.81
CA VAL A 23 17.04 6.88 15.52
C VAL A 23 17.37 8.37 15.38
N LEU A 24 16.46 9.27 15.73
CA LEU A 24 16.73 10.72 15.76
C LEU A 24 17.88 11.08 16.69
N GLY A 25 17.92 10.48 17.88
CA GLY A 25 19.01 10.66 18.84
C GLY A 25 20.36 10.18 18.28
N VAL A 26 20.39 8.99 17.69
CA VAL A 26 21.61 8.43 17.05
C VAL A 26 22.06 9.33 15.89
N CYS A 27 21.15 9.78 15.02
CA CYS A 27 21.46 10.72 13.95
C CYS A 27 22.02 12.05 14.47
N ALA A 28 21.47 12.59 15.56
CA ALA A 28 21.97 13.81 16.18
C ALA A 28 23.39 13.62 16.74
N VAL A 29 23.64 12.51 17.44
CA VAL A 29 24.97 12.16 17.95
C VAL A 29 25.96 12.00 16.80
N LEU A 30 25.62 11.22 15.77
CA LEU A 30 26.47 11.06 14.58
C LEU A 30 26.75 12.40 13.89
N GLY A 31 25.74 13.26 13.75
CA GLY A 31 25.89 14.60 13.18
C GLY A 31 26.87 15.46 13.99
N THR A 32 26.80 15.44 15.33
CA THR A 32 27.75 16.16 16.18
C THR A 32 29.15 15.57 16.10
N VAL A 33 29.30 14.25 16.02
CA VAL A 33 30.60 13.57 15.84
C VAL A 33 31.23 13.95 14.50
N VAL A 34 30.47 13.89 13.41
CA VAL A 34 30.94 14.30 12.08
C VAL A 34 31.34 15.78 12.07
N SER A 35 30.52 16.65 12.68
CA SER A 35 30.83 18.07 12.81
C SER A 35 32.10 18.33 13.63
N ALA A 36 32.30 17.57 14.72
CA ALA A 36 33.51 17.61 15.52
C ALA A 36 34.73 17.17 14.71
N LEU A 37 34.62 16.07 13.95
CA LEU A 37 35.69 15.52 13.12
C LEU A 37 36.11 16.53 12.04
N ILE A 38 35.14 17.14 11.34
CA ILE A 38 35.38 18.22 10.37
C ILE A 38 36.04 19.42 11.05
N SER A 39 35.61 19.78 12.27
CA SER A 39 36.16 20.91 13.01
C SER A 39 37.60 20.68 13.46
N VAL A 40 37.94 19.46 13.89
CA VAL A 40 39.30 19.06 14.27
C VAL A 40 40.24 19.14 13.08
N VAL A 41 39.81 18.62 11.92
CA VAL A 41 40.63 18.64 10.69
C VAL A 41 40.86 20.08 10.19
N ARG A 42 39.87 20.97 10.33
CA ARG A 42 39.94 22.32 9.75
C ARG A 42 40.54 23.39 10.68
N TYR A 43 40.40 23.24 12.00
CA TYR A 43 40.76 24.27 12.98
C TYR A 43 41.68 23.77 14.10
N GLY A 44 42.04 22.48 14.12
CA GLY A 44 42.86 21.87 15.15
C GLY A 44 42.06 21.38 16.38
N PRO A 45 42.67 20.55 17.26
CA PRO A 45 41.96 19.83 18.32
C PRO A 45 41.34 20.74 19.40
N GLY A 46 42.04 21.82 19.77
CA GLY A 46 41.62 22.72 20.84
C GLY A 46 40.45 23.63 20.44
N GLU A 47 40.46 24.21 19.24
CA GLU A 47 39.38 25.08 18.76
C GLU A 47 38.12 24.30 18.34
N ALA A 48 38.28 23.04 17.96
CA ALA A 48 37.16 22.20 17.56
C ALA A 48 36.13 22.01 18.69
N PHE A 49 36.60 21.81 19.93
CA PHE A 49 35.71 21.64 21.08
C PHE A 49 34.84 22.87 21.32
N TYR A 50 35.43 24.07 21.31
CA TYR A 50 34.69 25.32 21.53
C TYR A 50 33.69 25.61 20.41
N LYS A 51 34.01 25.26 19.15
CA LYS A 51 33.07 25.44 18.03
C LYS A 51 31.90 24.46 18.08
N VAL A 52 32.13 23.21 18.48
CA VAL A 52 31.06 22.22 18.66
C VAL A 52 30.17 22.60 19.83
N TRP A 53 30.76 22.96 20.98
CA TRP A 53 30.03 23.38 22.17
C TRP A 53 29.23 24.67 21.91
N GLY A 54 29.85 25.66 21.28
CA GLY A 54 29.17 26.89 20.87
C GLY A 54 28.04 26.65 19.86
N GLY A 55 28.20 25.70 18.93
CA GLY A 55 27.16 25.28 18.00
C GLY A 55 25.97 24.62 18.70
N PHE A 56 26.24 23.73 19.66
CA PHE A 56 25.22 23.05 20.46
C PHE A 56 24.38 24.05 21.27
N PHE A 57 25.03 24.98 21.99
CA PHE A 57 24.31 25.98 22.77
C PHE A 57 23.57 27.03 21.91
N ARG A 58 24.00 27.26 20.67
CA ARG A 58 23.24 28.09 19.71
C ARG A 58 22.00 27.39 19.16
N ALA A 59 22.00 26.05 19.09
CA ALA A 59 20.87 25.28 18.58
C ALA A 59 19.67 25.27 19.56
N ILE A 60 19.92 25.22 20.87
CA ILE A 60 18.87 25.14 21.91
C ILE A 60 17.85 26.29 21.84
N PRO A 61 18.23 27.59 21.84
CA PRO A 61 17.26 28.69 21.74
C PRO A 61 16.61 28.79 20.36
N ASP A 62 17.19 28.16 19.33
CA ASP A 62 16.60 28.05 18.00
C ASP A 62 15.44 27.05 17.96
N MET A 63 15.34 26.12 18.94
CA MET A 63 14.25 25.15 19.04
C MET A 63 12.94 25.73 19.58
N VAL A 64 12.95 26.96 20.13
CA VAL A 64 11.71 27.66 20.50
C VAL A 64 11.05 28.18 19.22
N VAL A 65 10.18 27.35 18.65
CA VAL A 65 9.51 27.56 17.37
C VAL A 65 8.09 28.07 17.54
N SER A 66 7.64 28.94 16.63
CA SER A 66 6.27 29.43 16.61
C SER A 66 5.38 28.57 15.67
N PRO A 67 4.35 27.88 16.17
CA PRO A 67 3.54 26.96 15.35
C PRO A 67 2.89 27.61 14.14
N ARG A 68 2.50 28.89 14.25
CA ARG A 68 1.87 29.66 13.15
C ARG A 68 2.81 29.86 11.96
N ARG A 69 4.10 30.10 12.21
CA ARG A 69 5.10 30.28 11.14
C ARG A 69 5.42 28.95 10.48
N VAL A 70 5.61 27.91 11.29
CA VAL A 70 5.84 26.54 10.81
C VAL A 70 4.69 26.09 9.89
N GLY A 71 3.43 26.32 10.30
CA GLY A 71 2.26 25.99 9.48
C GLY A 71 2.18 26.78 8.17
N ALA A 72 2.57 28.06 8.17
CA ALA A 72 2.61 28.86 6.94
C ALA A 72 3.66 28.34 5.95
N ILE A 73 4.86 27.98 6.44
CA ILE A 73 5.93 27.38 5.63
C ILE A 73 5.51 26.00 5.13
N ALA A 74 4.88 25.19 5.97
CA ALA A 74 4.36 23.88 5.59
C ALA A 74 3.31 23.98 4.47
N ARG A 75 2.38 24.93 4.55
CA ARG A 75 1.38 25.17 3.50
C ARG A 75 2.03 25.56 2.17
N LEU A 76 3.06 26.40 2.20
CA LEU A 76 3.82 26.75 0.99
C LEU A 76 4.52 25.53 0.40
N ALA A 77 5.17 24.70 1.24
CA ALA A 77 5.81 23.47 0.81
C ALA A 77 4.81 22.49 0.17
N ILE A 78 3.63 22.32 0.77
CA ILE A 78 2.54 21.47 0.23
C ILE A 78 2.15 21.94 -1.17
N GLN A 79 1.88 23.23 -1.35
CA GLN A 79 1.48 23.78 -2.65
C GLN A 79 2.58 23.65 -3.70
N GLU A 80 3.84 23.83 -3.29
CA GLU A 80 4.99 23.66 -4.16
C GLU A 80 5.13 22.21 -4.62
N THR A 81 5.00 21.24 -3.71
CA THR A 81 5.06 19.81 -4.06
C THR A 81 3.89 19.38 -4.94
N LEU A 82 2.68 19.85 -4.65
CA LEU A 82 1.48 19.55 -5.45
C LEU A 82 1.56 20.05 -6.90
N ARG A 83 2.22 21.19 -7.13
CA ARG A 83 2.41 21.74 -8.48
C ARG A 83 3.50 21.02 -9.28
N ARG A 84 4.33 20.20 -8.63
CA ARG A 84 5.40 19.47 -9.32
C ARG A 84 4.83 18.27 -10.07
N ARG A 85 5.31 18.10 -11.30
CA ARG A 85 4.97 16.94 -12.14
C ARG A 85 5.29 15.60 -11.48
N VAL A 86 6.20 15.58 -10.50
CA VAL A 86 6.55 14.37 -9.74
C VAL A 86 5.32 13.69 -9.12
N MET A 87 4.35 14.46 -8.58
CA MET A 87 3.14 13.89 -8.00
C MET A 87 2.25 13.26 -9.09
N LEU A 88 2.07 13.94 -10.23
CA LEU A 88 1.35 13.38 -11.39
C LEU A 88 2.03 12.13 -11.95
N VAL A 89 3.36 12.12 -12.03
CA VAL A 89 4.15 10.95 -12.47
C VAL A 89 3.95 9.78 -11.50
N ALA A 90 3.90 10.04 -10.19
CA ALA A 90 3.62 9.00 -9.20
C ALA A 90 2.22 8.38 -9.40
N PHE A 91 1.19 9.20 -9.61
CA PHE A 91 -0.15 8.70 -9.92
C PHE A 91 -0.20 7.94 -11.24
N ALA A 92 0.46 8.45 -12.28
CA ALA A 92 0.51 7.77 -13.57
C ALA A 92 1.20 6.40 -13.46
N MET A 93 2.33 6.33 -12.76
CA MET A 93 3.05 5.08 -12.54
C MET A 93 2.24 4.09 -11.71
N PHE A 94 1.50 4.57 -10.72
CA PHE A 94 0.61 3.73 -9.91
C PHE A 94 -0.58 3.20 -10.70
N ALA A 95 -1.25 4.07 -11.46
CA ALA A 95 -2.34 3.66 -12.33
C ALA A 95 -1.87 2.64 -13.37
N LEU A 96 -0.69 2.84 -13.94
CA LEU A 96 -0.07 1.89 -14.85
C LEU A 96 0.23 0.55 -14.16
N ALA A 97 0.77 0.58 -12.94
CA ALA A 97 1.01 -0.63 -12.16
C ALA A 97 -0.29 -1.40 -11.88
N LEU A 98 -1.38 -0.72 -11.53
CA LEU A 98 -2.69 -1.35 -11.34
C LEU A 98 -3.27 -1.91 -12.65
N LEU A 99 -3.11 -1.20 -13.77
CA LEU A 99 -3.56 -1.68 -15.08
C LEU A 99 -2.83 -2.98 -15.48
N PHE A 100 -1.51 -2.99 -15.33
CA PHE A 100 -0.71 -4.21 -15.54
C PHE A 100 -1.10 -5.31 -14.56
N GLY A 101 -1.34 -4.96 -13.29
CA GLY A 101 -1.87 -5.88 -12.29
C GLY A 101 -3.17 -6.55 -12.73
N GLY A 102 -4.14 -5.77 -13.19
CA GLY A 102 -5.43 -6.30 -13.65
C GLY A 102 -5.32 -7.30 -14.80
N TRP A 103 -4.24 -7.23 -15.60
CA TRP A 103 -3.99 -8.20 -16.66
C TRP A 103 -3.26 -9.46 -16.17
N PHE A 104 -2.39 -9.33 -15.17
CA PHE A 104 -1.61 -10.45 -14.62
C PHE A 104 -2.33 -11.23 -13.51
N LEU A 105 -3.37 -10.66 -12.92
CA LEU A 105 -4.12 -11.28 -11.83
C LEU A 105 -5.17 -12.23 -12.42
N ASP A 106 -4.99 -13.54 -12.19
CA ASP A 106 -5.92 -14.57 -12.63
C ASP A 106 -7.10 -14.72 -11.64
N PRO A 107 -8.34 -14.43 -12.06
CA PRO A 107 -9.54 -14.60 -11.24
C PRO A 107 -9.79 -16.05 -10.83
N ASN A 108 -9.20 -17.03 -11.53
CA ASN A 108 -9.44 -18.46 -11.32
C ASN A 108 -8.45 -19.11 -10.32
N SER A 109 -7.60 -18.32 -9.67
CA SER A 109 -6.69 -18.84 -8.63
C SER A 109 -7.46 -19.27 -7.38
N ASP A 110 -6.95 -20.27 -6.64
CA ASP A 110 -7.64 -20.84 -5.45
C ASP A 110 -7.95 -19.81 -4.35
N HIS A 111 -7.20 -18.68 -4.33
CA HIS A 111 -7.34 -17.58 -3.37
C HIS A 111 -7.15 -16.21 -4.07
N PRO A 112 -8.10 -15.75 -4.88
CA PRO A 112 -7.96 -14.53 -5.66
C PRO A 112 -7.77 -13.31 -4.74
N GLU A 113 -8.45 -13.26 -3.60
CA GLU A 113 -8.33 -12.14 -2.66
C GLU A 113 -6.89 -11.90 -2.17
N ARG A 114 -6.12 -12.97 -1.97
CA ARG A 114 -4.74 -12.87 -1.47
C ARG A 114 -3.79 -12.35 -2.55
N THR A 115 -3.98 -12.77 -3.79
CA THR A 115 -3.18 -12.33 -4.93
C THR A 115 -3.46 -10.86 -5.26
N TYR A 116 -4.73 -10.46 -5.26
CA TYR A 116 -5.13 -9.06 -5.46
C TYR A 116 -4.58 -8.15 -4.36
N LEU A 117 -4.83 -8.49 -3.09
CA LEU A 117 -4.33 -7.70 -1.96
C LEU A 117 -2.81 -7.65 -1.93
N GLY A 118 -2.13 -8.79 -2.13
CA GLY A 118 -0.68 -8.88 -2.12
C GLY A 118 -0.03 -8.02 -3.21
N PHE A 119 -0.55 -8.08 -4.44
CA PHE A 119 -0.06 -7.26 -5.55
C PHE A 119 -0.22 -5.77 -5.28
N VAL A 120 -1.42 -5.35 -4.86
CA VAL A 120 -1.70 -3.92 -4.68
C VAL A 120 -0.96 -3.35 -3.47
N LEU A 121 -0.90 -4.07 -2.35
CA LEU A 121 -0.15 -3.65 -1.17
C LEU A 121 1.35 -3.55 -1.47
N ALA A 122 1.93 -4.56 -2.14
CA ALA A 122 3.33 -4.54 -2.52
C ALA A 122 3.62 -3.40 -3.52
N GLY A 123 2.76 -3.23 -4.53
CA GLY A 123 2.85 -2.16 -5.52
C GLY A 123 2.82 -0.77 -4.88
N THR A 124 1.87 -0.52 -3.98
CA THR A 124 1.80 0.74 -3.22
C THR A 124 3.05 0.93 -2.35
N GLN A 125 3.51 -0.11 -1.63
CA GLN A 125 4.68 -0.03 -0.76
C GLN A 125 5.95 0.34 -1.54
N PHE A 126 6.28 -0.39 -2.61
CA PHE A 126 7.48 -0.12 -3.40
C PHE A 126 7.42 1.26 -4.06
N LEU A 127 6.26 1.66 -4.57
CA LEU A 127 6.10 2.93 -5.25
C LEU A 127 6.26 4.12 -4.28
N VAL A 128 5.66 4.03 -3.09
CA VAL A 128 5.79 5.06 -2.06
C VAL A 128 7.23 5.18 -1.57
N LEU A 129 7.92 4.05 -1.36
CA LEU A 129 9.34 4.06 -0.98
C LEU A 129 10.22 4.70 -2.06
N PHE A 130 10.03 4.29 -3.32
CA PHE A 130 10.77 4.82 -4.45
C PHE A 130 10.53 6.33 -4.61
N LEU A 131 9.27 6.77 -4.54
CA LEU A 131 8.93 8.18 -4.64
C LEU A 131 9.46 9.00 -3.46
N GLY A 132 9.36 8.47 -2.24
CA GLY A 132 9.90 9.09 -1.04
C GLY A 132 11.41 9.35 -1.16
N LEU A 133 12.14 8.37 -1.71
CA LEU A 133 13.56 8.51 -2.01
C LEU A 133 13.85 9.61 -3.03
N LEU A 134 13.10 9.67 -4.13
CA LEU A 134 13.26 10.71 -5.15
C LEU A 134 12.93 12.11 -4.60
N ILE A 135 11.81 12.25 -3.90
CA ILE A 135 11.39 13.52 -3.30
C ILE A 135 12.45 13.99 -2.28
N SER A 136 12.94 13.09 -1.42
CA SER A 136 13.96 13.43 -0.43
C SER A 136 15.29 13.85 -1.06
N THR A 137 15.70 13.17 -2.14
CA THR A 137 16.98 13.46 -2.80
C THR A 137 16.92 14.77 -3.58
N PHE A 138 15.78 15.06 -4.23
CA PHE A 138 15.63 16.26 -5.07
C PHE A 138 15.05 17.48 -4.34
N SER A 139 14.46 17.31 -3.15
CA SER A 139 13.94 18.45 -2.37
C SER A 139 15.05 19.41 -1.96
N LEU A 140 16.22 18.88 -1.57
CA LEU A 140 17.32 19.67 -1.03
C LEU A 140 18.05 20.50 -2.12
N PRO A 141 18.44 19.94 -3.28
CA PRO A 141 19.04 20.72 -4.36
C PRO A 141 18.09 21.75 -4.97
N GLN A 142 16.79 21.43 -5.09
CA GLN A 142 15.81 22.39 -5.61
C GLN A 142 15.61 23.57 -4.66
N ASP A 143 15.64 23.35 -3.34
CA ASP A 143 15.56 24.42 -2.35
C ASP A 143 16.81 25.33 -2.38
N ILE A 144 17.99 24.79 -2.72
CA ILE A 144 19.22 25.56 -2.92
C ILE A 144 19.18 26.35 -4.24
N GLN A 145 18.80 25.71 -5.36
CA GLN A 145 18.76 26.34 -6.68
C GLN A 145 17.77 27.50 -6.78
N ASN A 146 16.62 27.38 -6.10
CA ASN A 146 15.59 28.42 -6.10
C ASN A 146 15.97 29.68 -5.29
N LYS A 147 17.20 29.76 -4.75
CA LYS A 147 17.74 30.88 -3.96
C LYS A 147 16.82 31.35 -2.83
N THR A 148 15.86 30.53 -2.41
CA THR A 148 14.87 30.87 -1.38
C THR A 148 15.55 31.05 -0.02
N ILE A 149 16.78 30.52 0.13
CA ILE A 149 17.65 30.73 1.29
C ILE A 149 18.14 32.19 1.36
N TYR A 150 18.42 32.85 0.24
CA TYR A 150 19.08 34.17 0.23
C TYR A 150 18.12 35.35 0.45
N THR A 151 16.81 35.16 0.30
CA THR A 151 15.80 36.22 0.55
C THR A 151 15.13 36.11 1.92
N VAL A 152 15.27 34.98 2.61
CA VAL A 152 14.75 34.79 3.98
C VAL A 152 15.68 35.44 5.02
N VAL A 153 16.95 35.70 4.71
CA VAL A 153 17.92 36.28 5.65
C VAL A 153 17.59 37.73 6.08
N THR A 154 16.69 38.43 5.37
CA THR A 154 16.28 39.80 5.75
C THR A 154 15.11 39.86 6.73
N LYS A 155 14.42 38.74 6.98
CA LYS A 155 13.45 38.59 8.08
C LYS A 155 14.04 37.58 9.08
N PRO A 156 14.02 37.84 10.40
CA PRO A 156 14.52 36.87 11.37
C PRO A 156 13.56 35.67 11.46
N ILE A 157 13.63 34.78 10.48
CA ILE A 157 13.00 33.46 10.47
C ILE A 157 14.10 32.47 10.81
N LYS A 158 13.90 31.75 11.91
CA LYS A 158 14.86 30.77 12.41
C LYS A 158 15.02 29.63 11.41
N ALA A 159 16.25 29.14 11.20
CA ALA A 159 16.51 28.05 10.26
C ALA A 159 15.75 26.76 10.67
N SER A 160 15.61 26.54 11.99
CA SER A 160 14.80 25.46 12.57
C SER A 160 13.34 25.49 12.13
N GLU A 161 12.70 26.66 12.05
CA GLU A 161 11.30 26.83 11.63
C GLU A 161 11.09 26.46 10.16
N ILE A 162 12.08 26.74 9.31
CA ILE A 162 12.05 26.40 7.88
C ILE A 162 12.12 24.87 7.71
N VAL A 163 13.08 24.23 8.37
CA VAL A 163 13.28 22.78 8.29
C VAL A 163 12.06 22.05 8.84
N LEU A 164 11.56 22.43 10.02
CA LEU A 164 10.36 21.84 10.60
C LEU A 164 9.13 22.04 9.72
N GLY A 165 8.93 23.25 9.17
CA GLY A 165 7.81 23.54 8.26
C GLY A 165 7.87 22.67 7.00
N ARG A 166 9.06 22.47 6.44
CA ARG A 166 9.27 21.60 5.28
C ARG A 166 9.02 20.13 5.60
N ILE A 167 9.53 19.63 6.74
CA ILE A 167 9.29 18.25 7.18
C ILE A 167 7.79 18.00 7.34
N VAL A 168 7.09 18.88 8.07
CA VAL A 168 5.62 18.77 8.25
C VAL A 168 4.89 18.84 6.92
N GLY A 169 5.31 19.73 6.02
CA GLY A 169 4.74 19.84 4.68
C GLY A 169 4.89 18.56 3.86
N PHE A 170 6.10 17.99 3.80
CA PHE A 170 6.35 16.74 3.07
C PHE A 170 5.65 15.53 3.70
N LEU A 171 5.60 15.46 5.03
CA LEU A 171 4.81 14.44 5.73
C LEU A 171 3.34 14.53 5.34
N ALA A 172 2.74 15.74 5.37
CA ALA A 172 1.35 15.94 4.99
C ALA A 172 1.09 15.53 3.52
N VAL A 173 1.96 15.92 2.59
CA VAL A 173 1.84 15.51 1.18
C VAL A 173 1.97 13.98 1.04
N GLY A 174 2.93 13.37 1.72
CA GLY A 174 3.12 11.93 1.72
C GLY A 174 1.90 11.19 2.26
N THR A 175 1.28 11.69 3.34
CA THR A 175 0.04 11.13 3.91
C THR A 175 -1.13 11.25 2.94
N VAL A 176 -1.31 12.41 2.30
CA VAL A 176 -2.39 12.61 1.31
C VAL A 176 -2.19 11.70 0.09
N LEU A 177 -0.95 11.56 -0.38
CA LEU A 177 -0.62 10.66 -1.47
C LEU A 177 -0.92 9.20 -1.08
N LEU A 178 -0.45 8.75 0.08
CA LEU A 178 -0.69 7.40 0.59
C LEU A 178 -2.20 7.12 0.70
N ALA A 179 -2.97 8.07 1.24
CA ALA A 179 -4.42 7.97 1.35
C ALA A 179 -5.07 7.85 -0.03
N ALA A 180 -4.68 8.68 -1.01
CA ALA A 180 -5.21 8.60 -2.36
C ALA A 180 -4.88 7.27 -3.05
N MET A 181 -3.66 6.78 -2.93
CA MET A 181 -3.25 5.47 -3.45
C MET A 181 -4.02 4.34 -2.78
N GLY A 182 -4.20 4.42 -1.46
CA GLY A 182 -4.99 3.46 -0.69
C GLY A 182 -6.45 3.42 -1.12
N THR A 183 -7.07 4.58 -1.36
CA THR A 183 -8.44 4.66 -1.86
C THR A 183 -8.58 4.05 -3.25
N ILE A 184 -7.67 4.38 -4.19
CA ILE A 184 -7.69 3.82 -5.55
C ILE A 184 -7.46 2.30 -5.51
N SER A 185 -6.51 1.85 -4.67
CA SER A 185 -6.24 0.44 -4.39
C SER A 185 -7.50 -0.29 -3.91
N LEU A 186 -8.19 0.26 -2.92
CA LEU A 186 -9.41 -0.31 -2.37
C LEU A 186 -10.50 -0.43 -3.44
N LEU A 187 -10.71 0.63 -4.24
CA LEU A 187 -11.66 0.60 -5.34
C LEU A 187 -11.31 -0.48 -6.38
N PHE A 188 -10.05 -0.61 -6.75
CA PHE A 188 -9.57 -1.64 -7.69
C PHE A 188 -9.81 -3.06 -7.18
N VAL A 189 -9.56 -3.31 -5.88
CA VAL A 189 -9.81 -4.63 -5.27
C VAL A 189 -11.31 -4.94 -5.24
N LEU A 190 -12.14 -3.96 -4.88
CA LEU A 190 -13.60 -4.14 -4.84
C LEU A 190 -14.19 -4.41 -6.24
N THR A 191 -13.74 -3.68 -7.27
CA THR A 191 -14.21 -3.90 -8.65
C THR A 191 -13.63 -5.17 -9.29
N GLY A 192 -12.42 -5.56 -8.90
CA GLY A 192 -11.80 -6.81 -9.35
C GLY A 192 -12.52 -8.04 -8.79
N LEU A 193 -12.87 -8.03 -7.50
CA LEU A 193 -13.58 -9.13 -6.84
C LEU A 193 -15.06 -9.22 -7.21
N SER A 194 -15.70 -8.12 -7.63
CA SER A 194 -17.11 -8.13 -8.03
C SER A 194 -17.37 -8.82 -9.37
N HIS A 195 -16.34 -9.17 -10.15
CA HIS A 195 -16.47 -10.01 -11.34
C HIS A 195 -16.48 -11.50 -10.93
N SER A 196 -17.44 -11.89 -10.08
CA SER A 196 -17.70 -13.30 -9.80
C SER A 196 -18.30 -13.95 -11.05
N HIS A 197 -17.66 -15.01 -11.52
CA HIS A 197 -18.18 -15.86 -12.59
C HIS A 197 -19.57 -16.37 -12.18
N ASP A 198 -20.60 -15.96 -12.90
CA ASP A 198 -21.89 -16.63 -12.88
C ASP A 198 -21.70 -18.01 -13.52
N VAL A 199 -21.51 -19.04 -12.69
CA VAL A 199 -21.44 -20.43 -13.16
C VAL A 199 -22.87 -20.85 -13.48
N SER A 200 -23.34 -20.46 -14.67
CA SER A 200 -24.63 -20.89 -15.18
C SER A 200 -24.58 -22.40 -15.45
N PHE A 201 -25.10 -23.19 -14.51
CA PHE A 201 -25.22 -24.64 -14.63
C PHE A 201 -26.41 -24.96 -15.54
N SER A 202 -26.16 -25.21 -16.83
CA SER A 202 -27.25 -25.43 -17.79
C SER A 202 -27.63 -26.90 -18.03
N LYS A 203 -26.87 -27.87 -17.52
CA LYS A 203 -27.20 -29.29 -17.67
C LYS A 203 -26.94 -30.09 -16.40
N ILE A 204 -28.02 -30.54 -15.77
CA ILE A 204 -28.02 -31.55 -14.70
C ILE A 204 -28.21 -32.90 -15.38
N VAL A 205 -27.18 -33.75 -15.40
CA VAL A 205 -27.28 -35.10 -15.97
C VAL A 205 -27.40 -36.10 -14.82
N ARG A 206 -28.50 -36.85 -14.77
CA ARG A 206 -28.68 -37.97 -13.84
C ARG A 206 -27.71 -39.09 -14.23
N VAL A 207 -26.88 -39.52 -13.28
CA VAL A 207 -25.99 -40.67 -13.45
C VAL A 207 -26.77 -41.92 -13.06
N GLU A 208 -26.89 -42.87 -13.99
CA GLU A 208 -27.61 -44.12 -13.76
C GLU A 208 -26.78 -45.02 -12.82
N PRO A 209 -27.36 -45.59 -11.75
CA PRO A 209 -26.63 -46.46 -10.85
C PRO A 209 -26.13 -47.68 -11.62
N ASN A 210 -24.82 -47.93 -11.56
CA ASN A 210 -24.10 -49.05 -12.20
C ASN A 210 -23.70 -48.87 -13.69
N SER A 211 -23.77 -47.66 -14.26
CA SER A 211 -23.14 -47.37 -15.57
C SER A 211 -21.66 -46.98 -15.41
N THR A 212 -20.79 -47.50 -16.25
CA THR A 212 -19.36 -47.11 -16.28
C THR A 212 -19.09 -45.89 -17.16
N ASP A 213 -20.12 -45.37 -17.82
CA ASP A 213 -20.03 -44.33 -18.84
C ASP A 213 -20.77 -43.08 -18.37
N THR A 214 -20.05 -41.97 -18.29
CA THR A 214 -20.58 -40.63 -18.02
C THR A 214 -20.47 -39.78 -19.27
N ASP A 215 -21.34 -38.78 -19.42
CA ASP A 215 -21.29 -37.79 -20.51
C ASP A 215 -19.94 -37.02 -20.54
N SER A 216 -19.17 -37.06 -19.44
CA SER A 216 -17.82 -36.52 -19.35
C SER A 216 -16.69 -37.45 -19.81
N GLY A 217 -16.97 -38.73 -20.08
CA GLY A 217 -16.02 -39.76 -20.53
C GLY A 217 -15.07 -40.26 -19.43
N ARG A 218 -15.40 -40.05 -18.16
CA ARG A 218 -14.60 -40.48 -16.98
C ARG A 218 -15.39 -41.49 -16.13
N ARG A 219 -14.71 -42.23 -15.26
CA ARG A 219 -15.42 -43.13 -14.33
C ARG A 219 -16.15 -42.29 -13.27
N ALA A 220 -17.47 -42.46 -13.15
CA ALA A 220 -18.24 -41.88 -12.06
C ALA A 220 -17.79 -42.48 -10.72
N SER A 221 -17.78 -41.68 -9.66
CA SER A 221 -17.68 -42.19 -8.29
C SER A 221 -18.92 -43.05 -7.99
N ASP A 222 -18.74 -44.17 -7.28
CA ASP A 222 -19.79 -45.17 -6.99
C ASP A 222 -21.06 -44.59 -6.32
N ASN A 223 -20.97 -43.36 -5.79
CA ASN A 223 -22.01 -42.71 -5.00
C ASN A 223 -22.61 -41.45 -5.68
N ALA A 224 -22.22 -41.16 -6.92
CA ALA A 224 -22.66 -39.95 -7.64
C ALA A 224 -24.00 -40.21 -8.37
N TYR A 225 -25.03 -39.43 -8.04
CA TYR A 225 -26.36 -39.53 -8.66
C TYR A 225 -26.63 -38.43 -9.70
N TYR A 226 -25.94 -37.30 -9.59
CA TYR A 226 -26.03 -36.18 -10.53
C TYR A 226 -24.63 -35.66 -10.85
N GLU A 227 -24.35 -35.48 -12.14
CA GLU A 227 -23.17 -34.77 -12.62
C GLU A 227 -23.61 -33.39 -13.12
N LEU A 228 -23.06 -32.34 -12.51
CA LEU A 228 -23.26 -30.96 -12.94
C LEU A 228 -22.12 -30.61 -13.90
N LEU A 229 -22.47 -30.31 -15.16
CA LEU A 229 -21.53 -29.88 -16.17
C LEU A 229 -21.68 -28.37 -16.38
N SER A 230 -20.59 -27.63 -16.16
CA SER A 230 -20.52 -26.19 -16.46
C SER A 230 -20.52 -25.97 -17.97
N GLU A 231 -21.34 -25.03 -18.46
CA GLU A 231 -21.37 -24.65 -19.88
C GLU A 231 -20.12 -23.84 -20.28
N ARG A 232 -19.66 -24.05 -21.52
CA ARG A 232 -18.59 -23.27 -22.13
C ARG A 232 -19.18 -21.97 -22.67
N ASN A 233 -19.12 -20.89 -21.89
CA ASN A 233 -19.41 -19.55 -22.43
C ASN A 233 -18.22 -18.57 -22.34
N ASN A 234 -16.98 -19.07 -22.33
CA ASN A 234 -15.83 -18.17 -22.48
C ASN A 234 -14.68 -18.83 -23.26
N THR A 235 -14.10 -18.07 -24.18
CA THR A 235 -13.12 -18.49 -25.21
C THR A 235 -11.69 -18.61 -24.69
N GLN A 236 -11.45 -18.57 -23.38
CA GLN A 236 -10.13 -18.75 -22.78
C GLN A 236 -10.20 -19.56 -21.49
N THR A 237 -10.26 -20.89 -21.61
CA THR A 237 -9.62 -21.92 -20.76
C THR A 237 -10.41 -23.23 -20.85
N GLY A 238 -9.72 -24.32 -21.17
CA GLY A 238 -10.32 -25.63 -21.50
C GLY A 238 -10.45 -26.58 -20.31
N HIS A 239 -10.93 -26.11 -19.15
CA HIS A 239 -11.09 -26.99 -17.98
C HIS A 239 -12.56 -27.10 -17.55
N ARG A 240 -13.02 -28.35 -17.43
CA ARG A 240 -14.37 -28.72 -16.98
C ARG A 240 -14.39 -28.74 -15.45
N HIS A 241 -15.24 -27.92 -14.84
CA HIS A 241 -15.59 -28.09 -13.43
C HIS A 241 -16.67 -29.17 -13.32
N ARG A 242 -16.40 -30.18 -12.49
CA ARG A 242 -17.28 -31.32 -12.23
C ARG A 242 -17.66 -31.27 -10.77
N ILE A 243 -18.96 -31.19 -10.50
CA ILE A 243 -19.48 -31.26 -9.14
C ILE A 243 -20.37 -32.50 -9.09
N GLU A 244 -19.99 -33.45 -8.23
CA GLU A 244 -20.80 -34.61 -7.88
C GLU A 244 -21.65 -34.24 -6.66
N ALA A 245 -22.97 -34.21 -6.79
CA ALA A 245 -23.86 -34.00 -5.65
C ALA A 245 -24.26 -35.36 -5.04
N GLN A 246 -24.09 -35.51 -3.73
CA GLN A 246 -24.53 -36.70 -2.98
C GLN A 246 -25.92 -36.47 -2.37
N LEU A 247 -26.75 -37.51 -2.27
CA LEU A 247 -28.14 -37.48 -1.76
C LEU A 247 -28.32 -36.79 -0.39
N THR A 248 -27.28 -36.79 0.44
CA THR A 248 -27.27 -36.13 1.76
C THR A 248 -27.27 -34.60 1.69
N GLU A 249 -26.80 -34.00 0.60
CA GLU A 249 -26.74 -32.55 0.43
C GLU A 249 -28.07 -31.96 -0.04
N ILE A 250 -28.85 -32.71 -0.84
CA ILE A 250 -30.14 -32.25 -1.36
C ILE A 250 -31.20 -32.17 -0.26
N ARG A 251 -31.21 -33.09 0.71
CA ARG A 251 -32.13 -33.02 1.87
C ARG A 251 -31.87 -31.80 2.77
N ARG A 252 -30.67 -31.22 2.72
CA ARG A 252 -30.33 -29.97 3.45
C ARG A 252 -30.65 -28.71 2.62
N GLY A 253 -30.89 -28.85 1.32
CA GLY A 253 -31.21 -27.77 0.37
C GLY A 253 -32.69 -27.43 0.21
N GLU A 254 -33.62 -28.11 0.89
CA GLU A 254 -35.06 -27.78 0.83
C GLU A 254 -35.43 -26.43 1.50
N SER A 255 -34.47 -25.72 2.09
CA SER A 255 -34.67 -24.36 2.64
C SER A 255 -34.02 -23.25 1.78
N GLY A 256 -34.45 -23.17 0.50
CA GLY A 256 -34.50 -21.93 -0.30
C GLY A 256 -33.54 -21.81 -1.51
N PRO A 257 -33.88 -21.03 -2.56
CA PRO A 257 -35.16 -20.96 -3.29
C PRO A 257 -35.02 -21.53 -4.71
N GLY A 258 -36.06 -22.22 -5.21
CA GLY A 258 -36.33 -22.24 -6.65
C GLY A 258 -35.98 -23.50 -7.46
N LEU A 259 -36.05 -24.70 -6.90
CA LEU A 259 -36.10 -25.93 -7.72
C LEU A 259 -37.43 -26.66 -7.46
N THR A 260 -38.46 -26.20 -8.15
CA THR A 260 -39.76 -26.87 -8.21
C THR A 260 -39.63 -28.17 -9.01
N GLY A 261 -40.15 -29.27 -8.45
CA GLY A 261 -40.04 -30.64 -8.97
C GLY A 261 -40.79 -30.95 -10.26
N ALA A 262 -40.67 -30.10 -11.28
CA ALA A 262 -41.28 -30.30 -12.60
C ALA A 262 -40.29 -30.79 -13.68
N ASP A 263 -38.98 -30.80 -13.41
CA ASP A 263 -37.96 -31.17 -14.40
C ASP A 263 -37.50 -32.64 -14.30
N PHE A 264 -38.33 -33.51 -13.70
CA PHE A 264 -38.08 -34.95 -13.63
C PHE A 264 -39.04 -35.70 -14.56
N VAL A 265 -38.66 -35.80 -15.84
CA VAL A 265 -39.03 -36.90 -16.74
C VAL A 265 -37.79 -37.36 -17.47
#